data_AF-G7WLF4-F1
#
_entry.id   AF-G7WLF4-F1
#
_cell.length_a   1.000
_cell.length_b   1.000
_cell.length_c   1.000
_cell.angle_alpha   90.00
_cell.angle_beta   90.00
_cell.angle_gamma   90.00
#
_symmetry.space_group_name_H-M   'P 1'
#
loop_
_entity.id
_entity.type
_entity.pdbx_description
1 polymer ?
#
loop_
_entity_poly.entity_id
_entity_poly.type
_entity_poly.pdbx_seq_one_letter_code
_entity_poly.pdbx_strand_id
1 'polypeptide(L)'
;MMKETTFTDSYIAPSTIPMKTAFVRSGVALGPVGSPFQAPLPIMMEVEGLRLLSPSQIRELLSSRRSIDEVKMLIEEEANPSFVYWGDLQLGMEKFQLSDLSFRTLDTETVLRADLAEVRGGGIWSQAAKGAVAGRIETRETGVGGWKGVGSLLIREGPKRGRYRLRLEAPPEEGSP
;
A
#
# COMPACT_ATOMS: atom_id res chain seq x y z
N MET A 1 -29.48 -15.55 48.87
CA MET A 1 -28.16 -14.89 48.86
C MET A 1 -27.45 -15.33 47.59
N MET A 2 -27.57 -14.55 46.51
CA MET A 2 -27.00 -14.88 45.20
C MET A 2 -25.65 -14.19 45.05
N LYS A 3 -24.63 -14.93 44.59
CA LYS A 3 -23.29 -14.40 44.30
C LYS A 3 -23.35 -13.74 42.92
N GLU A 4 -23.10 -12.44 42.87
CA GLU A 4 -22.86 -11.71 41.63
C GLU A 4 -21.53 -12.18 41.03
N THR A 5 -21.58 -12.87 39.90
CA THR A 5 -20.43 -13.17 39.08
C THR A 5 -20.08 -11.94 38.26
N THR A 6 -18.98 -11.29 38.63
CA THR A 6 -18.37 -10.19 37.88
C THR A 6 -17.86 -10.72 36.54
N PHE A 7 -18.46 -10.28 35.44
CA PHE A 7 -17.91 -10.49 34.11
C PHE A 7 -16.66 -9.62 33.99
N THR A 8 -15.48 -10.25 33.98
CA THR A 8 -14.25 -9.57 33.58
C THR A 8 -14.35 -9.26 32.10
N ASP A 9 -14.43 -7.97 31.76
CA ASP A 9 -14.20 -7.46 30.41
C ASP A 9 -12.83 -7.97 29.96
N SER A 10 -12.82 -9.02 29.14
CA SER A 10 -11.62 -9.43 28.44
C SER A 10 -11.26 -8.29 27.50
N TYR A 11 -10.16 -7.62 27.79
CA TYR A 11 -9.52 -6.65 26.90
C TYR A 11 -9.34 -7.32 25.52
N ILE A 12 -10.25 -7.04 24.59
CA ILE A 12 -10.06 -7.37 23.18
C ILE A 12 -9.01 -6.38 22.71
N ALA A 13 -7.75 -6.84 22.63
CA ALA A 13 -6.71 -6.08 21.94
C ALA A 13 -7.28 -5.65 20.58
N PRO A 14 -7.08 -4.38 20.15
CA PRO A 14 -7.59 -3.93 18.86
C PRO A 14 -7.13 -4.93 17.81
N SER A 15 -8.09 -5.59 17.14
CA SER A 15 -7.77 -6.55 16.11
C SER A 15 -7.03 -5.79 15.03
N THR A 16 -5.70 -5.93 14.97
CA THR A 16 -4.92 -5.49 13.84
C THR A 16 -5.54 -6.19 12.65
N ILE A 17 -6.19 -5.40 11.79
CA ILE A 17 -6.66 -5.86 10.49
C ILE A 17 -5.48 -6.63 9.87
N PRO A 18 -5.68 -7.79 9.22
CA PRO A 18 -4.59 -8.54 8.59
C PRO A 18 -4.05 -7.77 7.37
N MET A 19 -3.32 -6.71 7.66
CA MET A 19 -2.59 -5.85 6.75
C MET A 19 -1.17 -6.33 6.70
N LYS A 20 -0.68 -6.52 5.49
CA LYS A 20 0.72 -6.79 5.23
C LYS A 20 1.25 -5.63 4.41
N THR A 21 2.33 -4.99 4.85
CA THR A 21 3.10 -4.09 3.99
C THR A 21 3.53 -4.87 2.77
N ALA A 22 2.98 -4.52 1.61
CA ALA A 22 3.28 -5.20 0.36
C ALA A 22 4.68 -4.81 -0.11
N PHE A 23 5.00 -3.52 -0.05
CA PHE A 23 6.36 -3.00 -0.21
C PHE A 23 6.43 -1.52 0.15
N VAL A 24 7.65 -1.08 0.46
CA VAL A 24 8.04 0.33 0.57
C VAL A 24 9.10 0.60 -0.50
N ARG A 25 9.06 1.80 -1.10
CA ARG A 25 10.06 2.29 -2.05
C ARG A 25 10.39 3.73 -1.75
N SER A 26 11.64 4.09 -1.94
CA SER A 26 12.12 5.47 -1.84
C SER A 26 12.99 5.81 -3.04
N GLY A 27 13.10 7.08 -3.39
CA GLY A 27 14.04 7.48 -4.43
C GLY A 27 13.85 8.92 -4.85
N VAL A 28 13.99 9.17 -6.16
CA VAL A 28 13.94 10.52 -6.72
C VAL A 28 12.99 10.63 -7.91
N ALA A 29 12.26 11.75 -7.95
CA ALA A 29 11.47 12.21 -9.07
C ALA A 29 12.19 13.34 -9.80
N LEU A 30 12.49 13.12 -11.07
CA LEU A 30 13.18 14.05 -11.96
C LEU A 30 12.16 14.76 -12.84
N GLY A 31 11.99 16.07 -12.67
CA GLY A 31 11.05 16.86 -13.48
C GLY A 31 10.46 18.07 -12.74
N PRO A 32 9.38 18.66 -13.30
CA PRO A 32 8.64 18.18 -14.45
C PRO A 32 9.39 18.42 -15.77
N VAL A 33 9.20 17.52 -16.72
CA VAL A 33 9.76 17.62 -18.09
C VAL A 33 9.41 18.99 -18.68
N GLY A 34 10.41 19.71 -19.18
CA GLY A 34 10.25 21.07 -19.72
C GLY A 34 10.60 22.21 -18.74
N SER A 35 10.94 21.89 -17.48
CA SER A 35 11.45 22.86 -16.51
C SER A 35 12.98 22.79 -16.41
N PRO A 36 13.75 23.80 -16.84
CA PRO A 36 15.21 23.75 -16.89
C PRO A 36 15.91 23.86 -15.52
N PHE A 37 15.19 24.18 -14.44
CA PHE A 37 15.79 24.52 -13.13
C PHE A 37 15.23 23.74 -11.94
N GLN A 38 14.56 22.60 -12.13
CA GLN A 38 14.02 21.85 -10.99
C GLN A 38 14.95 20.73 -10.54
N ALA A 39 15.40 20.88 -9.28
CA ALA A 39 16.15 19.86 -8.56
C ALA A 39 15.33 18.57 -8.42
N PRO A 40 15.99 17.39 -8.35
CA PRO A 40 15.33 16.14 -8.03
C PRO A 40 14.52 16.25 -6.74
N LEU A 41 13.27 15.78 -6.76
CA LEU A 41 12.41 15.74 -5.58
C LEU A 41 12.48 14.35 -4.94
N PRO A 42 12.63 14.24 -3.61
CA PRO A 42 12.54 12.95 -2.94
C PRO A 42 11.13 12.39 -3.10
N ILE A 43 11.04 11.08 -3.33
CA ILE A 43 9.77 10.36 -3.42
C ILE A 43 9.80 9.14 -2.50
N MET A 44 8.70 8.91 -1.80
CA MET A 44 8.48 7.72 -0.98
C MET A 44 7.11 7.15 -1.31
N MET A 45 7.05 5.84 -1.48
CA MET A 45 5.85 5.08 -1.78
C MET A 45 5.74 3.95 -0.78
N GLU A 46 4.58 3.81 -0.17
CA GLU A 46 4.25 2.70 0.70
C GLU A 46 2.95 2.09 0.22
N VAL A 47 2.93 0.77 0.05
CA VAL A 47 1.72 0.03 -0.33
C VAL A 47 1.48 -1.06 0.69
N GLU A 48 0.24 -1.11 1.15
CA GLU A 48 -0.25 -2.12 2.06
C GLU A 48 -1.31 -2.96 1.35
N GLY A 49 -1.25 -4.26 1.60
CA GLY A 49 -2.23 -5.22 1.12
C GLY A 49 -3.10 -5.69 2.27
N LEU A 50 -4.41 -5.55 2.11
CA LEU A 50 -5.38 -6.23 2.95
C LEU A 50 -5.85 -7.48 2.27
N ARG A 51 -5.71 -8.59 2.99
CA ARG A 51 -6.28 -9.83 2.54
C ARG A 51 -7.80 -9.79 2.65
N LEU A 52 -8.48 -10.14 1.57
CA LEU A 52 -9.91 -10.35 1.55
C LEU A 52 -10.24 -11.81 1.84
N LEU A 53 -11.22 -12.01 2.73
CA LEU A 53 -11.88 -13.28 2.93
C LEU A 53 -13.28 -13.19 2.37
N SER A 54 -13.66 -14.17 1.55
CA SER A 54 -15.03 -14.30 1.07
C SER A 54 -15.98 -14.65 2.22
N PRO A 55 -17.28 -14.31 2.14
CA PRO A 55 -18.26 -14.68 3.16
C PRO A 55 -18.32 -16.19 3.44
N SER A 56 -18.08 -17.04 2.44
CA SER A 56 -18.00 -18.50 2.59
C SER A 56 -16.78 -18.92 3.42
N GLN A 57 -15.61 -18.35 3.15
CA GLN A 57 -14.39 -18.62 3.93
C GLN A 57 -14.57 -18.20 5.38
N ILE A 58 -15.17 -17.02 5.62
CA ILE A 58 -15.47 -16.55 6.99
C ILE A 58 -16.38 -17.56 7.70
N ARG A 59 -17.46 -18.02 7.06
CA ARG A 59 -18.37 -19.01 7.64
C ARG A 59 -17.67 -20.33 7.93
N GLU A 60 -16.83 -20.81 7.02
CA GLU A 60 -16.07 -22.05 7.20
C GLU A 60 -15.14 -21.95 8.41
N LEU A 61 -14.34 -20.88 8.48
CA LEU A 61 -13.42 -20.63 9.60
C LEU A 61 -14.17 -20.54 10.94
N LEU A 62 -15.30 -19.82 10.98
CA LEU A 62 -16.13 -19.69 12.19
C LEU A 62 -16.86 -20.98 12.58
N SER A 63 -17.24 -21.81 11.61
CA SER A 63 -17.92 -23.09 11.85
C SER A 63 -16.96 -24.20 12.30
N SER A 64 -15.67 -24.03 12.03
CA SER A 64 -14.64 -24.95 12.45
C SER A 64 -14.38 -24.81 13.95
N ARG A 65 -14.38 -25.92 14.70
CA ARG A 65 -13.98 -25.95 16.12
C ARG A 65 -12.46 -25.87 16.27
N ARG A 66 -11.85 -24.91 15.60
CA ARG A 66 -10.40 -24.69 15.58
C ARG A 66 -10.01 -23.62 16.58
N SER A 67 -8.77 -23.66 17.02
CA SER A 67 -8.20 -22.57 17.81
C SER A 67 -7.96 -21.34 16.93
N ILE A 68 -7.80 -20.16 17.56
CA ILE A 68 -7.47 -18.92 16.84
C ILE A 68 -6.15 -19.07 16.07
N ASP A 69 -5.16 -19.78 16.63
CA ASP A 69 -3.86 -19.97 16.00
C ASP A 69 -3.96 -20.88 14.76
N GLU A 70 -4.81 -21.91 14.81
CA GLU A 70 -5.10 -22.75 13.64
C GLU A 70 -5.82 -21.96 12.54
N VAL A 71 -6.75 -21.07 12.91
CA VAL A 71 -7.43 -20.18 11.95
C VAL A 71 -6.45 -19.22 11.29
N LYS A 72 -5.51 -18.64 12.04
CA LYS A 72 -4.45 -17.77 11.49
C LYS A 72 -3.58 -18.53 10.50
N MET A 73 -3.13 -19.74 10.86
CA MET A 73 -2.31 -20.58 9.99
C MET A 73 -3.04 -20.93 8.69
N LEU A 74 -4.32 -21.32 8.76
CA LEU A 74 -5.11 -21.59 7.56
C LEU A 74 -5.26 -20.37 6.64
N ILE A 75 -5.41 -19.19 7.23
CA ILE A 75 -5.40 -17.95 6.47
C ILE A 75 -4.01 -17.82 5.83
N GLU A 76 -2.93 -17.82 6.59
CA GLU A 76 -1.58 -17.62 6.06
C GLU A 76 -1.16 -18.62 4.96
N GLU A 77 -1.58 -19.88 5.04
CA GLU A 77 -1.19 -20.97 4.14
C GLU A 77 -2.02 -21.10 2.84
N GLU A 78 -3.05 -20.28 2.63
CA GLU A 78 -3.86 -20.36 1.39
C GLU A 78 -2.99 -20.09 0.15
N ALA A 79 -3.07 -21.00 -0.82
CA ALA A 79 -2.24 -20.95 -2.02
C ALA A 79 -2.47 -19.69 -2.88
N ASN A 80 -3.70 -19.16 -2.93
CA ASN A 80 -4.08 -18.03 -3.78
C ASN A 80 -4.96 -17.01 -3.04
N PRO A 81 -4.38 -16.20 -2.14
CA PRO A 81 -5.15 -15.20 -1.41
C PRO A 81 -5.62 -14.07 -2.33
N SER A 82 -6.81 -13.54 -2.05
CA SER A 82 -7.26 -12.28 -2.64
C SER A 82 -6.80 -11.09 -1.80
N PHE A 83 -6.31 -10.03 -2.44
CA PHE A 83 -5.88 -8.80 -1.77
C PHE A 83 -6.55 -7.57 -2.36
N VAL A 84 -6.81 -6.58 -1.51
CA VAL A 84 -7.04 -5.19 -1.89
C VAL A 84 -5.83 -4.40 -1.46
N TYR A 85 -5.29 -3.61 -2.39
CA TYR A 85 -4.12 -2.78 -2.13
C TYR A 85 -4.54 -1.32 -2.01
N TRP A 86 -3.92 -0.63 -1.08
CA TRP A 86 -3.89 0.83 -1.02
C TRP A 86 -2.45 1.26 -0.76
N GLY A 87 -2.17 2.53 -0.99
CA GLY A 87 -0.88 3.06 -0.65
C GLY A 87 -0.87 4.55 -0.52
N ASP A 88 0.27 5.04 -0.08
CA ASP A 88 0.57 6.45 0.05
C ASP A 88 1.79 6.79 -0.80
N LEU A 89 1.77 7.98 -1.38
CA LEU A 89 2.87 8.55 -2.13
C LEU A 89 3.20 9.92 -1.57
N GLN A 90 4.43 10.09 -1.12
CA GLN A 90 4.98 11.37 -0.74
C GLN A 90 5.94 11.86 -1.83
N LEU A 91 5.74 13.08 -2.33
CA LEU A 91 6.61 13.76 -3.28
C LEU A 91 7.08 15.09 -2.69
N GLY A 92 8.33 15.12 -2.19
CA GLY A 92 8.79 16.23 -1.35
C GLY A 92 7.94 16.32 -0.08
N MET A 93 7.19 17.42 0.05
CA MET A 93 6.29 17.65 1.19
C MET A 93 4.82 17.32 0.88
N GLU A 94 4.48 17.05 -0.39
CA GLU A 94 3.11 16.75 -0.80
C GLU A 94 2.80 15.26 -0.59
N LYS A 95 1.58 14.97 -0.14
CA LYS A 95 1.08 13.61 0.06
C LYS A 95 -0.10 13.33 -0.84
N PHE A 96 -0.09 12.15 -1.44
CA PHE A 96 -1.14 11.62 -2.31
C PHE A 96 -1.51 10.22 -1.84
N GLN A 97 -2.79 9.89 -1.99
CA GLN A 97 -3.24 8.52 -1.81
C GLN A 97 -3.17 7.79 -3.14
N LEU A 98 -2.65 6.56 -3.12
CA LEU A 98 -2.66 5.64 -4.25
C LEU A 98 -3.95 4.82 -4.21
N SER A 99 -4.66 4.84 -5.33
CA SER A 99 -5.93 4.14 -5.52
C SER A 99 -5.92 3.35 -6.83
N ASP A 100 -6.82 2.37 -6.92
CA ASP A 100 -6.96 1.48 -8.08
C ASP A 100 -5.61 0.85 -8.48
N LEU A 101 -4.85 0.41 -7.46
CA LEU A 101 -3.54 -0.22 -7.62
C LEU A 101 -3.67 -1.53 -8.39
N SER A 102 -2.84 -1.69 -9.42
CA SER A 102 -2.73 -2.92 -10.19
C SER A 102 -1.27 -3.35 -10.30
N PHE A 103 -1.04 -4.63 -10.04
CA PHE A 103 0.23 -5.31 -10.20
C PHE A 103 0.13 -6.27 -11.37
N ARG A 104 1.05 -6.17 -12.32
CA ARG A 104 1.17 -7.13 -13.42
C ARG A 104 2.60 -7.57 -13.55
N THR A 105 2.85 -8.86 -13.40
CA THR A 105 4.13 -9.47 -13.72
C THR A 105 4.09 -9.89 -15.20
N LEU A 106 5.00 -9.34 -15.99
CA LEU A 106 5.19 -9.63 -17.41
C LEU A 106 6.61 -10.16 -17.57
N ASP A 107 6.74 -11.46 -17.81
CA ASP A 107 8.02 -12.17 -17.93
C ASP A 107 8.94 -11.97 -16.71
N THR A 108 9.83 -10.98 -16.77
CA THR A 108 10.82 -10.62 -15.73
C THR A 108 10.61 -9.22 -15.14
N GLU A 109 9.55 -8.53 -15.59
CA GLU A 109 9.20 -7.19 -15.15
C GLU A 109 7.92 -7.20 -14.31
N THR A 110 7.96 -6.51 -13.17
CA THR A 110 6.74 -6.18 -12.41
C THR A 110 6.35 -4.74 -12.71
N VAL A 111 5.15 -4.55 -13.25
CA VAL A 111 4.58 -3.24 -13.55
C VAL A 111 3.52 -2.91 -12.48
N LEU A 112 3.71 -1.79 -11.80
CA LEU A 112 2.71 -1.19 -10.93
C LEU A 112 2.08 0.00 -11.65
N ARG A 113 0.75 0.11 -11.51
CA ARG A 113 -0.02 1.29 -11.91
C ARG A 113 -0.98 1.67 -10.80
N ALA A 114 -1.12 2.97 -10.57
CA ALA A 114 -2.07 3.50 -9.60
C ALA A 114 -2.49 4.92 -9.99
N ASP A 115 -3.72 5.28 -9.63
CA ASP A 115 -4.22 6.65 -9.70
C ASP A 115 -3.88 7.39 -8.40
N LEU A 116 -3.55 8.68 -8.51
CA LEU A 116 -3.23 9.54 -7.37
C LEU A 116 -4.47 10.36 -7.01
N ALA A 117 -4.85 10.37 -5.74
CA ALA A 117 -5.85 11.26 -5.19
C ALA A 117 -5.19 12.25 -4.21
N GLU A 118 -5.64 13.51 -4.24
CA GLU A 118 -5.25 14.50 -3.23
C GLU A 118 -5.86 14.14 -1.87
N VAL A 119 -5.04 14.19 -0.82
CA VAL A 119 -5.51 14.02 0.56
C VAL A 119 -6.11 15.34 1.05
N ARG A 120 -7.42 15.52 0.86
CA ARG A 120 -8.15 16.71 1.36
C ARG A 120 -8.73 16.45 2.75
N GLY A 121 -7.90 16.61 3.78
CA GLY A 121 -8.32 16.75 5.18
C GLY A 121 -9.05 15.54 5.80
N GLY A 122 -8.46 14.98 6.87
CA GLY A 122 -9.15 14.08 7.80
C GLY A 122 -8.75 12.60 7.66
N GLY A 123 -7.82 12.19 8.53
CA GLY A 123 -7.57 10.80 8.94
C GLY A 123 -7.04 9.84 7.86
N ILE A 124 -6.04 9.05 8.24
CA ILE A 124 -5.41 7.96 7.46
C ILE A 124 -6.45 6.92 6.95
N TRP A 125 -7.70 6.97 7.43
CA TRP A 125 -8.73 5.95 7.26
C TRP A 125 -10.05 6.44 6.63
N SER A 126 -10.09 7.61 5.99
CA SER A 126 -11.32 8.05 5.31
C SER A 126 -11.42 7.48 3.89
N GLN A 127 -11.82 6.20 3.77
CA GLN A 127 -12.33 5.62 2.52
C GLN A 127 -13.48 6.43 1.88
N ALA A 128 -14.09 7.34 2.65
CA ALA A 128 -15.26 8.13 2.28
C ALA A 128 -14.96 9.35 1.38
N ALA A 129 -13.70 9.76 1.22
CA ALA A 129 -13.36 10.85 0.31
C ALA A 129 -12.36 10.34 -0.73
N LYS A 130 -12.85 9.58 -1.72
CA LYS A 130 -12.14 9.46 -3.00
C LYS A 130 -12.00 10.88 -3.56
N GLY A 131 -10.89 11.54 -3.24
CA GLY A 131 -10.53 12.82 -3.79
C GLY A 131 -10.50 12.72 -5.32
N ALA A 132 -10.68 13.85 -6.00
CA ALA A 132 -10.54 13.87 -7.46
C ALA A 132 -9.18 13.29 -7.86
N VAL A 133 -9.16 12.48 -8.94
CA VAL A 133 -7.92 11.89 -9.45
C VAL A 133 -6.99 13.00 -9.92
N ALA A 134 -5.97 13.28 -9.12
CA ALA A 134 -4.98 14.32 -9.32
C ALA A 134 -3.86 13.88 -10.26
N GLY A 135 -3.70 12.58 -10.50
CA GLY A 135 -2.59 12.07 -11.29
C GLY A 135 -2.59 10.57 -11.52
N ARG A 136 -1.51 10.08 -12.13
CA ARG A 136 -1.24 8.65 -12.32
C ARG A 136 0.25 8.36 -12.17
N ILE A 137 0.56 7.22 -11.58
CA ILE A 137 1.91 6.66 -11.48
C ILE A 137 1.96 5.32 -12.21
N GLU A 138 3.07 5.10 -12.92
CA GLU A 138 3.45 3.80 -13.48
C GLU A 138 4.90 3.54 -13.14
N THR A 139 5.20 2.41 -12.52
CA THR A 139 6.57 1.96 -12.25
C THR A 139 6.80 0.57 -12.82
N ARG A 140 8.05 0.31 -13.21
CA ARG A 140 8.50 -0.98 -13.72
C ARG A 140 9.74 -1.38 -12.97
N GLU A 141 9.75 -2.62 -12.51
CA GLU A 141 10.86 -3.21 -11.77
C GLU A 141 11.36 -4.43 -12.54
N THR A 142 12.66 -4.46 -12.87
CA THR A 142 13.31 -5.62 -13.48
C THR A 142 13.90 -6.51 -12.38
N GLY A 143 13.60 -7.81 -12.39
CA GLY A 143 14.07 -8.76 -11.37
C GLY A 143 15.57 -9.09 -11.36
N VAL A 144 16.41 -8.41 -12.16
CA VAL A 144 17.84 -8.72 -12.31
C VAL A 144 18.70 -7.60 -11.73
N GLY A 145 19.45 -7.87 -10.66
CA GLY A 145 20.54 -7.01 -10.18
C GLY A 145 20.19 -5.95 -9.14
N GLY A 146 19.24 -6.24 -8.25
CA GLY A 146 18.78 -5.32 -7.20
C GLY A 146 17.57 -4.51 -7.67
N TRP A 147 16.60 -4.32 -6.76
CA TRP A 147 15.28 -3.77 -7.06
C TRP A 147 15.37 -2.27 -7.38
N LYS A 148 15.71 -1.94 -8.62
CA LYS A 148 15.68 -0.57 -9.17
C LYS A 148 14.44 -0.40 -10.01
N GLY A 149 13.46 0.31 -9.45
CA GLY A 149 12.24 0.68 -10.15
C GLY A 149 12.45 1.95 -10.99
N VAL A 150 12.08 1.92 -12.27
CA VAL A 150 12.01 3.12 -13.11
C VAL A 150 10.54 3.36 -13.44
N GLY A 151 10.13 4.63 -13.44
CA GLY A 151 8.73 4.94 -13.67
C GLY A 151 8.47 6.33 -14.20
N SER A 152 7.19 6.62 -14.31
CA SER A 152 6.70 7.96 -14.61
C SER A 152 5.56 8.32 -13.68
N LEU A 153 5.55 9.59 -13.27
CA LEU A 153 4.50 10.17 -12.47
C LEU A 153 3.94 11.37 -13.22
N LEU A 154 2.63 11.40 -13.42
CA LEU A 154 1.92 12.53 -13.98
C LEU A 154 1.02 13.12 -12.90
N ILE A 155 1.26 14.38 -12.55
CA ILE A 155 0.38 15.16 -11.68
C ILE A 155 -0.28 16.22 -12.56
N ARG A 156 -1.61 16.26 -12.56
CA ARG A 156 -2.42 17.10 -13.45
C ARG A 156 -2.67 18.49 -12.87
N GLU A 157 -2.77 18.59 -11.54
CA GLU A 157 -3.19 19.80 -10.83
C GLU A 157 -2.33 20.03 -9.57
N GLY A 158 -2.39 21.23 -8.99
CA GLY A 158 -1.63 21.59 -7.79
C GLY A 158 -0.18 22.03 -8.03
N PRO A 159 0.57 22.30 -6.94
CA PRO A 159 1.90 22.93 -6.98
C PRO A 159 2.99 22.02 -7.57
N LYS A 160 2.76 20.71 -7.60
CA LYS A 160 3.65 19.71 -8.20
C LYS A 160 3.15 19.23 -9.56
N ARG A 161 2.33 20.03 -10.25
CA ARG A 161 1.83 19.70 -11.58
C ARG A 161 2.99 19.45 -12.55
N GLY A 162 2.88 18.36 -13.31
CA GLY A 162 3.73 18.05 -14.44
C GLY A 162 4.07 16.57 -14.53
N ARG A 163 4.99 16.25 -15.45
CA ARG A 163 5.43 14.88 -15.72
C ARG A 163 6.83 14.65 -15.18
N TYR A 164 6.98 13.68 -14.30
CA TYR A 164 8.23 13.30 -13.66
C TYR A 164 8.69 11.94 -14.16
N ARG A 165 10.00 11.76 -14.25
CA ARG A 165 10.65 10.46 -14.38
C ARG A 165 11.08 9.99 -13.00
N LEU A 166 10.72 8.76 -12.63
CA LEU A 166 11.00 8.21 -11.32
C LEU A 166 12.19 7.26 -11.37
N ARG A 167 13.01 7.32 -10.33
CA ARG A 167 13.96 6.27 -9.96
C ARG A 167 13.67 5.90 -8.53
N LEU A 168 13.24 4.67 -8.33
CA LEU A 168 12.89 4.09 -7.05
C LEU A 168 13.91 3.01 -6.71
N GLU A 169 14.25 2.95 -5.45
CA GLU A 169 15.11 1.95 -4.84
C GLU A 169 14.31 1.30 -3.71
N ALA A 170 14.59 0.02 -3.46
CA ALA A 170 14.13 -0.59 -2.22
C ALA A 170 14.80 0.13 -1.04
N PRO A 171 14.09 0.29 0.10
CA PRO A 171 14.74 0.72 1.33
C PRO A 171 15.92 -0.23 1.63
N PRO A 172 17.02 0.27 2.20
CA PRO A 172 18.10 -0.60 2.64
C PRO A 172 17.52 -1.66 3.59
N GLU A 173 17.85 -2.93 3.37
CA GLU A 173 17.49 -3.96 4.35
C GLU A 173 18.12 -3.58 5.69
N GLU A 174 17.32 -3.58 6.76
CA GLU A 174 17.82 -3.33 8.11
C GLU A 174 18.98 -4.30 8.40
N GLY A 175 20.21 -3.78 8.43
CA GLY A 175 21.39 -4.54 8.86
C GLY A 175 22.56 -4.67 7.87
N SER A 176 22.63 -3.93 6.77
CA SER A 176 23.84 -3.91 5.93
C SER A 176 24.74 -2.70 6.23
N PRO A 177 25.94 -2.87 6.82
CA PRO A 177 26.96 -1.82 6.92
C PRO A 177 27.63 -1.50 5.57
#